data_AF-A0A3N5GHV4-F1
#
_entry.id   AF-A0A3N5GHV4-F1
#
_cell.length_a   1.000
_cell.length_b   1.000
_cell.length_c   1.000
_cell.angle_alpha   90.00
_cell.angle_beta   90.00
_cell.angle_gamma   90.00
#
_symmetry.space_group_name_H-M   'P 1'
#
loop_
_entity.id
_entity.type
_entity.pdbx_description
1 polymer ?
#
loop_
_entity_poly.entity_id
_entity_poly.type
_entity_poly.pdbx_seq_one_letter_code
_entity_poly.pdbx_strand_id
1 'polypeptide(L)'
;GFSMTLYERDAHWTLDARRTDAPAGALPESLLALPVTFEPAPPQAGELTGKPVFVPVAAGIWSADQEDVDSRSLVVEFADHLMLIEAPQNDMRALAVIAKARELRPDKPLTQLVNSHHHFDHSGGIRAAISEGLTIITHQGNAALFEEMAKRPHTVVPDALAKNAKPVKIETVGDEKVVTDGTMTVNLYPVSGEHSETMIVAYFPRERLLVEADVYTPGGAVQMFAGRFLEELKKRNLRIDRIVPLHGKVVPYAQFVKEATSPSPTS
;
A
#
# COMPACT_ATOMS: atom_id res chain seq x y z
N GLY A 1 27.45 29.65 6.28
CA GLY A 1 26.06 30.06 6.00
C GLY A 1 25.43 28.97 5.17
N PHE A 2 24.19 28.60 5.47
CA PHE A 2 23.44 27.68 4.62
C PHE A 2 22.61 28.52 3.64
N SER A 3 22.75 28.23 2.35
CA SER A 3 21.93 28.78 1.28
C SER A 3 20.77 27.83 1.09
N MET A 4 19.54 28.26 1.35
CA MET A 4 18.35 27.49 1.03
C MET A 4 17.63 28.15 -0.14
N THR A 5 17.30 27.35 -1.15
CA THR A 5 16.48 27.80 -2.27
C THR A 5 15.05 27.38 -1.97
N LEU A 6 14.18 28.34 -1.68
CA LEU A 6 12.75 28.07 -1.59
C LEU A 6 12.16 28.10 -3.01
N TYR A 7 11.36 27.09 -3.31
CA TYR A 7 10.57 27.01 -4.54
C TYR A 7 9.11 27.20 -4.16
N GLU A 8 8.57 28.39 -4.39
CA GLU A 8 7.14 28.63 -4.28
C GLU A 8 6.51 28.50 -5.67
N ARG A 9 5.35 27.83 -5.74
CA ARG A 9 4.54 27.79 -6.96
C ARG A 9 3.53 28.92 -6.89
N ASP A 10 3.57 29.81 -7.89
CA ASP A 10 2.51 30.80 -8.07
C ASP A 10 1.25 30.17 -8.69
N ALA A 11 0.17 30.95 -8.77
CA ALA A 11 -1.11 30.51 -9.34
C ALA A 11 -1.05 30.15 -10.84
N HIS A 12 0.10 30.36 -11.50
CA HIS A 12 0.34 30.08 -12.92
C HIS A 12 1.36 28.97 -13.15
N TRP A 13 1.75 28.24 -12.09
CA TRP A 13 2.69 27.10 -12.15
C TRP A 13 4.10 27.46 -12.62
N THR A 14 4.50 28.73 -12.52
CA THR A 14 5.89 29.15 -12.76
C THR A 14 6.73 28.99 -11.50
N LEU A 15 7.95 28.46 -11.65
CA LEU A 15 8.88 28.20 -10.55
C LEU A 15 9.76 29.44 -10.33
N ASP A 16 9.43 30.26 -9.33
CA ASP A 16 10.25 31.41 -8.96
C ASP A 16 11.23 30.98 -7.85
N ALA A 17 12.54 31.07 -8.13
CA ALA A 17 13.57 30.64 -7.20
C ALA A 17 14.07 31.84 -6.38
N ARG A 18 13.69 31.90 -5.10
CA ARG A 18 14.23 32.92 -4.17
C ARG A 18 15.34 32.30 -3.33
N ARG A 19 16.53 32.88 -3.46
CA ARG A 19 17.70 32.52 -2.66
C ARG A 19 17.75 33.41 -1.43
N THR A 20 17.64 32.81 -0.25
CA THR A 20 17.81 33.54 1.01
C THR A 20 19.06 33.02 1.72
N ASP A 21 19.96 33.94 2.03
CA ASP A 21 21.18 33.62 2.78
C ASP A 21 20.86 33.78 4.28
N ALA A 22 20.80 32.67 5.02
CA ALA A 22 20.66 32.71 6.47
C ALA A 22 22.05 32.58 7.13
N PRO A 23 22.43 33.48 8.05
CA PRO A 23 23.64 33.29 8.86
C PRO A 23 23.49 32.02 9.71
N ALA A 24 24.59 31.29 9.91
CA ALA A 24 24.61 30.08 10.73
C ALA A 24 24.39 30.46 12.21
N GLY A 25 23.14 30.46 12.63
CA GLY A 25 22.67 30.60 14.00
C GLY A 25 21.36 29.84 14.11
N ALA A 26 21.13 29.19 15.24
CA ALA A 26 19.90 28.40 15.47
C ALA A 26 18.67 29.20 15.03
N LEU A 27 17.87 28.61 14.14
CA LEU A 27 16.58 29.18 13.76
C LEU A 27 15.81 29.49 15.06
N PRO A 28 15.29 30.72 15.25
CA PRO A 28 14.57 31.05 16.47
C PRO A 28 13.35 30.15 16.62
N GLU A 29 13.07 29.67 17.84
CA GLU A 29 11.89 28.81 18.13
C GLU A 29 10.57 29.44 17.65
N SER A 30 10.53 30.75 17.48
CA SER A 30 9.40 31.47 16.90
C SER A 30 9.06 31.07 15.46
N LEU A 31 9.98 30.43 14.72
CA LEU A 31 9.70 29.84 13.40
C LEU A 31 9.00 28.47 13.50
N LEU A 32 9.06 27.82 14.67
CA LEU A 32 8.33 26.59 14.99
C LEU A 32 7.03 26.88 15.75
N ALA A 33 6.84 28.11 16.22
CA ALA A 33 5.63 28.54 16.89
C ALA A 33 4.53 28.82 15.87
N LEU A 34 3.38 28.16 16.05
CA LEU A 34 2.17 28.53 15.31
C LEU A 34 1.78 29.97 15.70
N PRO A 35 1.29 30.79 14.74
CA PRO A 35 0.72 32.10 15.06
C PRO A 35 -0.31 31.96 16.18
N VAL A 36 -0.35 32.90 17.12
CA VAL A 36 -1.37 32.91 18.20
C VAL A 36 -2.81 32.96 17.66
N THR A 37 -2.97 33.33 16.39
CA THR A 37 -4.24 33.37 15.65
C THR A 37 -4.50 32.12 14.80
N PHE A 38 -3.61 31.14 14.79
CA PHE A 38 -3.79 29.92 14.02
C PHE A 38 -4.79 29.02 14.75
N GLU A 39 -5.99 28.94 14.21
CA GLU A 39 -6.92 27.87 14.52
C GLU A 39 -6.75 26.78 13.46
N PRO A 40 -6.31 25.55 13.84
CA PRO A 40 -6.32 24.46 12.88
C PRO A 40 -7.77 24.22 12.45
N ALA A 41 -7.98 24.02 11.15
CA ALA A 41 -9.27 23.56 10.66
C ALA A 41 -9.69 22.32 11.46
N PRO A 42 -10.97 22.18 11.85
CA PRO A 42 -11.43 20.98 12.52
C PRO A 42 -11.04 19.79 11.66
N PRO A 43 -10.47 18.73 12.24
CA PRO A 43 -10.11 17.57 11.46
C PRO A 43 -11.36 17.02 10.77
N GLN A 44 -11.36 17.09 9.44
CA GLN A 44 -12.36 16.38 8.65
C GLN A 44 -11.89 14.93 8.57
N ALA A 45 -12.70 14.01 9.09
CA ALA A 45 -12.62 12.64 8.61
C ALA A 45 -12.86 12.73 7.11
N GLY A 46 -11.92 12.23 6.29
CA GLY A 46 -12.18 12.15 4.86
C GLY A 46 -13.52 11.48 4.65
N GLU A 47 -14.35 11.97 3.75
CA GLU A 47 -15.52 11.21 3.31
C GLU A 47 -15.07 10.42 2.09
N LEU A 48 -15.11 9.08 2.18
CA LEU A 48 -15.01 8.27 0.98
C LEU A 48 -16.37 8.29 0.29
N THR A 49 -16.42 8.51 -1.03
CA THR A 49 -17.64 8.19 -1.75
C THR A 49 -17.75 6.67 -1.95
N GLY A 50 -18.99 6.18 -1.85
CA GLY A 50 -19.32 4.78 -2.09
C GLY A 50 -18.85 3.79 -1.00
N LYS A 51 -19.32 2.56 -1.13
CA LYS A 51 -18.85 1.40 -0.35
C LYS A 51 -17.90 0.59 -1.24
N PRO A 52 -16.91 -0.12 -0.67
CA PRO A 52 -16.09 -1.05 -1.45
C PRO A 52 -16.98 -2.02 -2.24
N VAL A 53 -16.66 -2.31 -3.50
CA VAL A 53 -17.35 -3.26 -4.36
C VAL A 53 -16.43 -4.44 -4.61
N PHE A 54 -16.94 -5.67 -4.44
CA PHE A 54 -16.12 -6.86 -4.59
C PHE A 54 -16.31 -7.44 -5.98
N VAL A 55 -15.25 -7.49 -6.78
CA VAL A 55 -15.28 -8.03 -8.15
C VAL A 55 -14.46 -9.32 -8.19
N PRO A 56 -15.04 -10.45 -8.66
CA PRO A 56 -14.29 -11.69 -8.78
C PRO A 56 -13.10 -11.54 -9.74
N VAL A 57 -11.90 -11.89 -9.26
CA VAL A 57 -10.67 -11.95 -10.07
C VAL A 57 -10.40 -13.40 -10.49
N ALA A 58 -10.55 -14.34 -9.55
CA ALA A 58 -10.50 -15.79 -9.76
C ALA A 58 -11.34 -16.50 -8.69
N ALA A 59 -11.42 -17.84 -8.75
CA ALA A 59 -12.07 -18.62 -7.70
C ALA A 59 -11.39 -18.36 -6.35
N GLY A 60 -12.17 -17.91 -5.36
CA GLY A 60 -11.64 -17.58 -4.04
C GLY A 60 -10.87 -16.26 -3.97
N ILE A 61 -10.86 -15.42 -5.01
CA ILE A 61 -10.11 -14.17 -5.05
C ILE A 61 -10.99 -13.04 -5.59
N TRP A 62 -11.18 -11.99 -4.82
CA TRP A 62 -11.94 -10.79 -5.20
C TRP A 62 -11.09 -9.54 -5.06
N SER A 63 -11.18 -8.61 -6.00
CA SER A 63 -10.75 -7.23 -5.76
C SER A 63 -11.79 -6.53 -4.91
N ALA A 64 -11.35 -5.65 -4.02
CA ALA A 64 -12.18 -4.69 -3.30
C ALA A 64 -11.87 -3.30 -3.88
N ASP A 65 -12.63 -2.94 -4.90
CA ASP A 65 -12.48 -1.67 -5.62
C ASP A 65 -13.39 -0.61 -4.99
N GLN A 66 -12.99 0.66 -5.05
CA GLN A 66 -13.78 1.77 -4.55
C GLN A 66 -13.59 2.98 -5.45
N GLU A 67 -14.68 3.69 -5.79
CA GLU A 67 -14.70 4.70 -6.86
C GLU A 67 -13.66 5.81 -6.69
N ASP A 68 -13.48 6.33 -5.47
CA ASP A 68 -12.50 7.40 -5.17
C ASP A 68 -11.11 6.89 -4.77
N VAL A 69 -10.84 5.60 -4.93
CA VAL A 69 -9.60 5.01 -4.46
C VAL A 69 -8.88 4.30 -5.59
N ASP A 70 -7.77 4.89 -6.02
CA ASP A 70 -6.92 4.35 -7.09
C ASP A 70 -6.22 3.04 -6.68
N SER A 71 -6.08 2.79 -5.38
CA SER A 71 -5.48 1.58 -4.82
C SER A 71 -6.54 0.55 -4.37
N ARG A 72 -6.51 -0.67 -4.90
CA ARG A 72 -7.40 -1.76 -4.47
C ARG A 72 -6.83 -2.57 -3.32
N SER A 73 -7.73 -3.25 -2.62
CA SER A 73 -7.37 -4.42 -1.80
C SER A 73 -7.81 -5.70 -2.52
N LEU A 74 -7.31 -6.87 -2.12
CA LEU A 74 -7.88 -8.15 -2.53
C LEU A 74 -8.29 -8.99 -1.33
N VAL A 75 -9.44 -9.68 -1.43
CA VAL A 75 -9.85 -10.70 -0.47
C VAL A 75 -9.55 -12.07 -1.05
N VAL A 76 -8.86 -12.90 -0.27
CA VAL A 76 -8.47 -14.26 -0.62
C VAL A 76 -9.16 -15.22 0.35
N GLU A 77 -9.89 -16.18 -0.18
CA GLU A 77 -10.58 -17.23 0.57
C GLU A 77 -9.71 -18.49 0.65
N PHE A 78 -9.47 -18.91 1.89
CA PHE A 78 -8.93 -20.21 2.27
C PHE A 78 -10.09 -21.11 2.72
N ALA A 79 -9.82 -22.36 3.08
CA ALA A 79 -10.78 -23.35 3.52
C ALA A 79 -11.46 -22.92 4.81
N ASP A 80 -10.70 -22.34 5.74
CA ASP A 80 -11.14 -22.02 7.11
C ASP A 80 -11.06 -20.53 7.46
N HIS A 81 -10.46 -19.67 6.61
CA HIS A 81 -10.33 -18.24 6.88
C HIS A 81 -10.30 -17.39 5.61
N LEU A 82 -10.30 -16.07 5.81
CA LEU A 82 -10.02 -15.07 4.79
C LEU A 82 -8.69 -14.37 5.08
N MET A 83 -8.03 -13.93 4.03
CA MET A 83 -6.87 -13.05 4.06
C MET A 83 -7.14 -11.82 3.20
N LEU A 84 -6.72 -10.64 3.68
CA LEU A 84 -6.74 -9.40 2.93
C LEU A 84 -5.34 -9.17 2.33
N ILE A 85 -5.25 -8.70 1.10
CA ILE A 85 -4.03 -8.14 0.51
C ILE A 85 -4.26 -6.65 0.32
N GLU A 86 -3.38 -5.87 0.93
CA GLU A 86 -3.34 -4.43 1.04
C GLU A 86 -4.45 -3.76 1.85
N ALA A 87 -4.06 -2.74 2.63
CA ALA A 87 -4.98 -1.85 3.35
C ALA A 87 -4.61 -0.38 3.04
N PRO A 88 -4.88 0.08 1.81
CA PRO A 88 -4.45 1.38 1.36
C PRO A 88 -5.19 2.53 2.05
N GLN A 89 -4.60 3.72 1.96
CA GLN A 89 -5.09 5.02 2.40
C GLN A 89 -5.24 5.23 3.91
N ASN A 90 -6.36 4.82 4.52
CA ASN A 90 -6.74 5.25 5.88
C ASN A 90 -7.63 4.24 6.61
N ASP A 91 -7.91 4.54 7.88
CA ASP A 91 -8.68 3.69 8.77
C ASP A 91 -10.12 3.46 8.29
N MET A 92 -10.81 4.50 7.82
CA MET A 92 -12.17 4.42 7.32
C MET A 92 -12.28 3.46 6.14
N ARG A 93 -11.37 3.56 5.15
CA ARG A 93 -11.35 2.63 4.01
C ARG A 93 -11.08 1.20 4.47
N ALA A 94 -10.04 1.01 5.28
CA ALA A 94 -9.63 -0.30 5.75
C ALA A 94 -10.75 -0.99 6.54
N LEU A 95 -11.41 -0.26 7.46
CA LEU A 95 -12.55 -0.78 8.22
C LEU A 95 -13.74 -1.14 7.31
N ALA A 96 -14.04 -0.31 6.30
CA ALA A 96 -15.11 -0.60 5.35
C ALA A 96 -14.84 -1.88 4.54
N VAL A 97 -13.60 -2.07 4.08
CA VAL A 97 -13.18 -3.29 3.36
C VAL A 97 -13.21 -4.51 4.28
N ILE A 98 -12.69 -4.39 5.52
CA ILE A 98 -12.68 -5.48 6.51
C ILE A 98 -14.11 -5.91 6.86
N ALA A 99 -15.01 -4.96 7.11
CA ALA A 99 -16.41 -5.25 7.39
C ALA A 99 -17.06 -6.01 6.23
N LYS A 100 -16.89 -5.52 5.00
CA LYS A 100 -17.44 -6.18 3.80
C LYS A 100 -16.81 -7.55 3.53
N ALA A 101 -15.51 -7.72 3.81
CA ALA A 101 -14.85 -9.02 3.69
C ALA A 101 -15.47 -10.07 4.62
N ARG A 102 -15.82 -9.69 5.86
CA ARG A 102 -16.49 -10.58 6.81
C ARG A 102 -17.93 -10.93 6.38
N GLU A 103 -18.60 -10.04 5.66
CA GLU A 103 -19.92 -10.34 5.07
C GLU A 103 -19.83 -11.33 3.91
N LEU A 104 -18.70 -11.39 3.18
CA LEU A 104 -18.52 -12.26 2.01
C LEU A 104 -18.55 -13.75 2.38
N ARG A 105 -17.96 -14.11 3.52
CA ARG A 105 -17.93 -15.46 4.10
C ARG A 105 -18.12 -15.40 5.62
N PRO A 106 -19.37 -15.28 6.11
CA PRO A 106 -19.65 -15.11 7.53
C PRO A 106 -19.18 -16.29 8.41
N ASP A 107 -19.00 -17.46 7.80
CA ASP A 107 -18.50 -18.68 8.41
C ASP A 107 -16.96 -18.73 8.55
N LYS A 108 -16.25 -17.82 7.87
CA LYS A 108 -14.78 -17.79 7.83
C LYS A 108 -14.23 -16.51 8.45
N PRO A 109 -13.44 -16.57 9.53
CA PRO A 109 -12.81 -15.37 10.09
C PRO A 109 -11.84 -14.73 9.10
N LEU A 110 -11.81 -13.39 9.05
CA LEU A 110 -10.70 -12.65 8.47
C LEU A 110 -9.56 -12.60 9.50
N THR A 111 -8.40 -13.16 9.17
CA THR A 111 -7.32 -13.37 10.15
C THR A 111 -6.04 -12.62 9.83
N GLN A 112 -5.81 -12.30 8.55
CA GLN A 112 -4.52 -11.82 8.07
C GLN A 112 -4.69 -10.64 7.11
N LEU A 113 -3.70 -9.74 7.12
CA LEU A 113 -3.51 -8.71 6.12
C LEU A 113 -2.07 -8.79 5.59
N VAL A 114 -1.91 -8.98 4.29
CA VAL A 114 -0.62 -8.81 3.59
C VAL A 114 -0.49 -7.34 3.18
N ASN A 115 0.65 -6.72 3.44
CA ASN A 115 1.00 -5.39 2.93
C ASN A 115 2.14 -5.49 1.92
N SER A 116 2.01 -4.84 0.77
CA SER A 116 3.04 -4.88 -0.27
C SER A 116 4.30 -4.12 0.15
N HIS A 117 4.17 -2.89 0.66
CA HIS A 117 5.28 -2.07 1.11
C HIS A 117 4.82 -0.88 1.99
N HIS A 118 5.77 -0.14 2.53
CA HIS A 118 5.52 0.85 3.59
C HIS A 118 4.99 2.21 3.14
N HIS A 119 4.84 2.51 1.84
CA HIS A 119 4.31 3.82 1.45
C HIS A 119 2.89 4.02 2.00
N PHE A 120 2.54 5.27 2.31
CA PHE A 120 1.33 5.60 3.08
C PHE A 120 0.05 5.17 2.34
N ASP A 121 0.07 5.25 1.02
CA ASP A 121 -1.04 4.87 0.16
C ASP A 121 -1.30 3.38 0.20
N HIS A 122 -0.36 2.56 0.69
CA HIS A 122 -0.51 1.10 0.91
C HIS A 122 -0.60 0.71 2.39
N SER A 123 0.02 1.50 3.28
CA SER A 123 0.14 1.18 4.71
C SER A 123 -0.77 1.99 5.63
N GLY A 124 -1.49 2.99 5.12
CA GLY A 124 -2.29 3.89 5.96
C GLY A 124 -3.47 3.22 6.68
N GLY A 125 -3.90 2.04 6.23
CA GLY A 125 -4.91 1.20 6.90
C GLY A 125 -4.36 0.19 7.91
N ILE A 126 -3.03 0.09 8.11
CA ILE A 126 -2.43 -0.95 8.98
C ILE A 126 -2.94 -0.85 10.42
N ARG A 127 -3.05 0.35 11.00
CA ARG A 127 -3.54 0.51 12.37
C ARG A 127 -4.99 0.03 12.52
N ALA A 128 -5.84 0.26 11.52
CA ALA A 128 -7.19 -0.30 11.50
C ALA A 128 -7.19 -1.84 11.44
N ALA A 129 -6.32 -2.44 10.63
CA ALA A 129 -6.17 -3.89 10.59
C ALA A 129 -5.73 -4.47 11.95
N ILE A 130 -4.82 -3.78 12.66
CA ILE A 130 -4.40 -4.17 14.02
C ILE A 130 -5.56 -4.05 15.00
N SER A 131 -6.35 -2.96 14.96
CA SER A 131 -7.51 -2.81 15.86
C SER A 131 -8.57 -3.90 15.64
N GLU A 132 -8.62 -4.45 14.43
CA GLU A 132 -9.46 -5.58 14.05
C GLU A 132 -8.83 -6.94 14.35
N GLY A 133 -7.64 -6.97 14.96
CA GLY A 133 -6.96 -8.17 15.45
C GLY A 133 -6.24 -8.99 14.38
N LEU A 134 -6.09 -8.44 13.16
CA LEU A 134 -5.44 -9.12 12.04
C LEU A 134 -3.93 -9.27 12.27
N THR A 135 -3.37 -10.38 11.80
CA THR A 135 -1.90 -10.53 11.69
C THR A 135 -1.42 -9.81 10.44
N ILE A 136 -0.44 -8.93 10.60
CA ILE A 136 0.16 -8.17 9.49
C ILE A 136 1.31 -8.99 8.91
N ILE A 137 1.18 -9.37 7.65
CA ILE A 137 2.24 -10.02 6.87
C ILE A 137 2.90 -8.96 5.98
N THR A 138 4.19 -8.72 6.14
CA THR A 138 4.91 -7.69 5.36
C THR A 138 6.38 -8.09 5.20
N HIS A 139 7.14 -7.36 4.39
CA HIS A 139 8.58 -7.54 4.30
C HIS A 139 9.26 -7.36 5.67
N GLN A 140 10.31 -8.15 5.95
CA GLN A 140 11.04 -8.08 7.22
C GLN A 140 11.55 -6.68 7.59
N GLY A 141 11.92 -5.87 6.59
CA GLY A 141 12.35 -4.48 6.79
C GLY A 141 11.27 -3.54 7.31
N ASN A 142 9.99 -3.88 7.17
CA ASN A 142 8.87 -3.05 7.62
C ASN A 142 8.45 -3.35 9.07
N ALA A 143 8.93 -4.44 9.67
CA ALA A 143 8.46 -4.89 10.99
C ALA A 143 8.65 -3.81 12.07
N ALA A 144 9.87 -3.25 12.19
CA ALA A 144 10.17 -2.21 13.17
C ALA A 144 9.30 -0.95 12.95
N LEU A 145 9.11 -0.54 11.70
CA LEU A 145 8.26 0.60 11.34
C LEU A 145 6.81 0.37 11.80
N PHE A 146 6.23 -0.81 11.52
CA PHE A 146 4.84 -1.10 11.87
C PHE A 146 4.64 -1.31 13.37
N GLU A 147 5.64 -1.85 14.08
CA GLU A 147 5.63 -1.89 15.54
C GLU A 147 5.68 -0.49 16.16
N GLU A 148 6.51 0.40 15.62
CA GLU A 148 6.57 1.79 16.08
C GLU A 148 5.24 2.48 15.79
N MET A 149 4.74 2.37 14.56
CA MET A 149 3.47 2.94 14.13
C MET A 149 2.32 2.49 15.03
N ALA A 150 2.27 1.22 15.44
CA ALA A 150 1.25 0.70 16.35
C ALA A 150 1.30 1.35 17.75
N LYS A 151 2.49 1.71 18.24
CA LYS A 151 2.71 2.30 19.58
C LYS A 151 2.48 3.82 19.62
N ARG A 152 2.53 4.51 18.48
CA ARG A 152 2.42 5.97 18.44
C ARG A 152 1.01 6.44 18.87
N PRO A 153 0.92 7.48 19.72
CA PRO A 153 -0.37 8.03 20.14
C PRO A 153 -1.01 8.85 19.02
N HIS A 154 -2.31 8.66 18.79
CA HIS A 154 -3.11 9.45 17.83
C HIS A 154 -4.08 10.35 18.62
N THR A 155 -3.61 11.54 19.01
CA THR A 155 -4.32 12.42 19.98
C THR A 155 -5.17 13.50 19.34
N VAL A 156 -4.87 13.93 18.10
CA VAL A 156 -5.67 14.96 17.40
C VAL A 156 -6.98 14.38 16.88
N VAL A 157 -6.87 13.25 16.16
CA VAL A 157 -8.01 12.43 15.72
C VAL A 157 -7.69 11.00 16.11
N PRO A 158 -8.30 10.48 17.20
CA PRO A 158 -8.10 9.09 17.59
C PRO A 158 -8.60 8.16 16.49
N ASP A 159 -7.69 7.34 15.98
CA ASP A 159 -7.98 6.33 14.96
C ASP A 159 -8.55 5.05 15.58
N ALA A 160 -8.84 4.05 14.74
CA ALA A 160 -9.43 2.79 15.18
C ALA A 160 -8.60 2.08 16.27
N LEU A 161 -7.26 2.07 16.15
CA LEU A 161 -6.38 1.44 17.14
C LEU A 161 -6.27 2.23 18.44
N ALA A 162 -6.28 3.57 18.38
CA ALA A 162 -6.35 4.39 19.58
C ALA A 162 -7.67 4.20 20.34
N LYS A 163 -8.80 3.98 19.63
CA LYS A 163 -10.12 3.72 20.21
C LYS A 163 -10.29 2.28 20.72
N ASN A 164 -9.66 1.30 20.06
CA ASN A 164 -9.74 -0.12 20.38
C ASN A 164 -8.33 -0.74 20.34
N ALA A 165 -7.58 -0.56 21.43
CA ALA A 165 -6.21 -1.03 21.51
C ALA A 165 -6.14 -2.57 21.41
N LYS A 166 -5.31 -3.05 20.49
CA LYS A 166 -4.99 -4.46 20.29
C LYS A 166 -3.48 -4.64 20.17
N PRO A 167 -2.92 -5.79 20.58
CA PRO A 167 -1.53 -6.09 20.34
C PRO A 167 -1.27 -6.22 18.84
N VAL A 168 -0.20 -5.59 18.37
CA VAL A 168 0.31 -5.80 17.01
C VAL A 168 0.83 -7.24 16.88
N LYS A 169 0.50 -7.91 15.78
CA LYS A 169 1.01 -9.22 15.40
C LYS A 169 1.62 -9.10 14.02
N ILE A 170 2.91 -9.39 13.89
CA ILE A 170 3.62 -9.29 12.61
C ILE A 170 4.21 -10.65 12.26
N GLU A 171 4.01 -11.05 11.01
CA GLU A 171 4.76 -12.12 10.37
C GLU A 171 5.56 -11.52 9.22
N THR A 172 6.83 -11.88 9.13
CA THR A 172 7.73 -11.28 8.13
C THR A 172 7.93 -12.17 6.92
N VAL A 173 8.11 -11.52 5.77
CA VAL A 173 8.60 -12.14 4.53
C VAL A 173 10.09 -11.81 4.42
N GLY A 174 10.92 -12.86 4.49
CA GLY A 174 12.34 -12.81 4.14
C GLY A 174 12.51 -13.05 2.64
N ASP A 175 13.15 -14.15 2.26
CA ASP A 175 13.35 -14.52 0.85
C ASP A 175 12.06 -15.00 0.15
N GLU A 176 11.19 -15.66 0.90
CA GLU A 176 9.88 -16.15 0.48
C GLU A 176 9.01 -16.42 1.71
N LYS A 177 7.69 -16.30 1.56
CA LYS A 177 6.72 -16.87 2.50
C LYS A 177 5.57 -17.49 1.72
N VAL A 178 5.16 -18.70 2.08
CA VAL A 178 4.00 -19.36 1.49
C VAL A 178 2.88 -19.40 2.52
N VAL A 179 1.71 -18.88 2.16
CA VAL A 179 0.46 -19.01 2.92
C VAL A 179 -0.43 -19.98 2.14
N THR A 180 -0.73 -21.15 2.72
CA THR A 180 -1.44 -22.20 1.97
C THR A 180 -2.27 -23.11 2.86
N ASP A 181 -3.34 -23.65 2.27
CA ASP A 181 -4.07 -24.80 2.78
C ASP A 181 -4.49 -25.73 1.61
N GLY A 182 -5.44 -26.65 1.85
CA GLY A 182 -5.94 -27.57 0.82
C GLY A 182 -6.73 -26.91 -0.32
N THR A 183 -7.06 -25.62 -0.21
CA THR A 183 -7.91 -24.88 -1.16
C THR A 183 -7.23 -23.66 -1.77
N MET A 184 -6.15 -23.12 -1.21
CA MET A 184 -5.48 -21.93 -1.71
C MET A 184 -3.98 -21.96 -1.41
N THR A 185 -3.17 -21.37 -2.29
CA THR A 185 -1.73 -21.17 -2.11
C THR A 185 -1.39 -19.77 -2.57
N VAL A 186 -0.71 -19.00 -1.70
CA VAL A 186 -0.22 -17.65 -1.96
C VAL A 186 1.26 -17.59 -1.63
N ASN A 187 2.09 -17.36 -2.65
CA ASN A 187 3.52 -17.19 -2.48
C ASN A 187 3.85 -15.71 -2.43
N LEU A 188 4.50 -15.26 -1.37
CA LEU A 188 4.93 -13.90 -1.15
C LEU A 188 6.43 -13.80 -1.41
N TYR A 189 6.81 -12.90 -2.32
CA TYR A 189 8.20 -12.72 -2.73
C TYR A 189 8.66 -11.28 -2.53
N PRO A 190 9.84 -11.05 -1.94
CA PRO A 190 10.48 -9.75 -2.03
C PRO A 190 10.85 -9.47 -3.48
N VAL A 191 10.72 -8.20 -3.86
CA VAL A 191 11.08 -7.69 -5.18
C VAL A 191 11.94 -6.46 -4.98
N SER A 192 13.06 -6.41 -5.69
CA SER A 192 13.99 -5.28 -5.55
C SER A 192 13.64 -4.21 -6.56
N GLY A 193 13.62 -2.95 -6.12
CA GLY A 193 13.37 -1.83 -7.02
C GLY A 193 13.64 -0.50 -6.36
N GLU A 194 13.86 0.51 -7.19
CA GLU A 194 14.14 1.90 -6.82
C GLU A 194 12.96 2.56 -6.09
N HIS A 195 11.77 1.94 -6.15
CA HIS A 195 10.57 2.40 -5.44
C HIS A 195 10.60 2.10 -3.94
N SER A 196 11.00 0.89 -3.55
CA SER A 196 11.07 0.48 -2.14
C SER A 196 11.95 -0.77 -1.98
N GLU A 197 12.85 -0.74 -1.00
CA GLU A 197 13.66 -1.90 -0.60
C GLU A 197 12.84 -2.99 0.12
N THR A 198 11.57 -2.73 0.38
CA THR A 198 10.70 -3.55 1.24
C THR A 198 9.46 -4.05 0.52
N MET A 199 9.46 -3.98 -0.81
CA MET A 199 8.30 -4.38 -1.60
C MET A 199 8.21 -5.89 -1.73
N ILE A 200 6.99 -6.41 -1.55
CA ILE A 200 6.63 -7.79 -1.84
C ILE A 200 5.52 -7.87 -2.88
N VAL A 201 5.48 -8.99 -3.60
CA VAL A 201 4.41 -9.36 -4.52
C VAL A 201 3.78 -10.67 -4.06
N ALA A 202 2.50 -10.88 -4.41
CA ALA A 202 1.79 -12.13 -4.13
C ALA A 202 1.54 -12.90 -5.43
N TYR A 203 1.97 -14.16 -5.48
CA TYR A 203 1.79 -15.04 -6.62
C TYR A 203 0.87 -16.21 -6.27
N PHE A 204 -0.10 -16.46 -7.14
CA PHE A 204 -1.10 -17.51 -7.01
C PHE A 204 -0.82 -18.58 -8.08
N PRO A 205 -0.15 -19.70 -7.75
CA PRO A 205 0.36 -20.64 -8.74
C PRO A 205 -0.74 -21.37 -9.52
N ARG A 206 -1.86 -21.69 -8.88
CA ARG A 206 -2.98 -22.39 -9.52
C ARG A 206 -3.74 -21.46 -10.47
N GLU A 207 -3.96 -20.21 -10.06
CA GLU A 207 -4.68 -19.18 -10.82
C GLU A 207 -3.77 -18.46 -11.83
N ARG A 208 -2.45 -18.64 -11.71
CA ARG A 208 -1.40 -17.98 -12.49
C ARG A 208 -1.53 -16.46 -12.47
N LEU A 209 -1.75 -15.93 -11.26
CA LEU A 209 -1.91 -14.49 -11.01
C LEU A 209 -0.72 -13.95 -10.25
N LEU A 210 -0.26 -12.77 -10.65
CA LEU A 210 0.70 -11.99 -9.89
C LEU A 210 0.04 -10.69 -9.44
N VAL A 211 -0.05 -10.48 -8.13
CA VAL A 211 -0.46 -9.22 -7.51
C VAL A 211 0.78 -8.42 -7.18
N GLU A 212 0.83 -7.17 -7.64
CA GLU A 212 1.91 -6.22 -7.35
C GLU A 212 1.33 -4.82 -7.16
N ALA A 213 2.05 -3.93 -6.48
CA ALA A 213 1.54 -2.62 -6.11
C ALA A 213 1.93 -1.53 -7.12
N ASP A 214 3.19 -1.10 -7.09
CA ASP A 214 3.68 0.12 -7.74
C ASP A 214 4.76 -0.14 -8.80
N VAL A 215 4.89 -1.38 -9.27
CA VAL A 215 5.80 -1.67 -10.38
C VAL A 215 5.16 -1.34 -11.72
N TYR A 216 3.87 -1.63 -11.87
CA TYR A 216 3.19 -1.49 -13.14
C TYR A 216 1.73 -1.05 -13.00
N THR A 217 1.45 0.18 -13.43
CA THR A 217 0.09 0.71 -13.51
C THR A 217 -0.36 0.76 -14.97
N PRO A 218 -1.23 -0.15 -15.44
CA PRO A 218 -1.67 -0.17 -16.83
C PRO A 218 -2.31 1.15 -17.27
N GLY A 219 -1.81 1.71 -18.37
CA GLY A 219 -2.23 3.04 -18.88
C GLY A 219 -1.49 4.22 -18.22
N GLY A 220 -0.65 3.96 -17.22
CA GLY A 220 0.29 4.93 -16.65
C GLY A 220 1.67 4.91 -17.32
N ALA A 221 2.59 5.69 -16.77
CA ALA A 221 3.98 5.66 -17.20
C ALA A 221 4.64 4.33 -16.77
N VAL A 222 5.42 3.73 -17.67
CA VAL A 222 6.19 2.52 -17.34
C VAL A 222 7.30 2.90 -16.39
N GLN A 223 7.35 2.24 -15.24
CA GLN A 223 8.39 2.49 -14.24
C GLN A 223 9.76 2.09 -14.77
N MET A 224 10.79 2.87 -14.45
CA MET A 224 12.17 2.63 -14.92
C MET A 224 12.74 1.25 -14.52
N PHE A 225 12.19 0.66 -13.47
CA PHE A 225 12.59 -0.64 -12.93
C PHE A 225 11.69 -1.81 -13.37
N ALA A 226 10.66 -1.55 -14.19
CA ALA A 226 9.74 -2.59 -14.69
C ALA A 226 10.47 -3.71 -15.45
N GLY A 227 11.50 -3.37 -16.25
CA GLY A 227 12.32 -4.35 -16.95
C GLY A 227 13.13 -5.26 -16.00
N ARG A 228 13.67 -4.71 -14.90
CA ARG A 228 14.37 -5.50 -13.88
C ARG A 228 13.42 -6.44 -13.16
N PHE A 229 12.24 -5.94 -12.78
CA PHE A 229 11.19 -6.74 -12.17
C PHE A 229 10.78 -7.91 -13.07
N LEU A 230 10.59 -7.68 -14.38
CA LEU A 230 10.31 -8.75 -15.34
C LEU A 230 11.40 -9.83 -15.34
N GLU A 231 12.69 -9.45 -15.28
CA GLU A 231 13.79 -10.42 -15.21
C GLU A 231 13.79 -11.21 -13.88
N GLU A 232 13.41 -10.59 -12.76
CA GLU A 232 13.22 -11.29 -11.48
C GLU A 232 12.11 -12.34 -11.57
N LEU A 233 10.97 -12.00 -12.17
CA LEU A 233 9.86 -12.94 -12.37
C LEU A 233 10.27 -14.12 -13.25
N LYS A 234 11.04 -13.87 -14.32
CA LYS A 234 11.58 -14.92 -15.20
C LYS A 234 12.55 -15.83 -14.47
N LYS A 235 13.46 -15.29 -13.65
CA LYS A 235 14.42 -16.08 -12.85
C LYS A 235 13.73 -17.01 -11.86
N ARG A 236 12.58 -16.59 -11.32
CA ARG A 236 11.72 -17.41 -10.45
C ARG A 236 10.93 -18.48 -11.21
N ASN A 237 10.96 -18.49 -12.54
CA ASN A 237 10.26 -19.44 -13.40
C ASN A 237 8.74 -19.50 -13.12
N LEU A 238 8.14 -18.36 -12.78
CA LEU A 238 6.72 -18.26 -12.47
C LEU A 238 5.88 -18.37 -13.76
N ARG A 239 4.79 -19.13 -13.70
CA ARG A 239 3.80 -19.19 -14.78
C ARG A 239 2.70 -18.17 -14.50
N ILE A 240 2.70 -17.07 -15.24
CA ILE A 240 1.82 -15.93 -15.00
C ILE A 240 0.98 -15.69 -16.25
N ASP A 241 -0.34 -15.74 -16.10
CA ASP A 241 -1.31 -15.47 -17.17
C ASP A 241 -1.87 -14.04 -17.04
N ARG A 242 -2.06 -13.54 -15.81
CA ARG A 242 -2.54 -12.17 -15.54
C ARG A 242 -1.74 -11.47 -14.45
N ILE A 243 -1.58 -10.17 -14.60
CA ILE A 243 -1.08 -9.28 -13.56
C ILE A 243 -2.27 -8.51 -12.96
N VAL A 244 -2.30 -8.47 -11.63
CA VAL A 244 -3.32 -7.80 -10.82
C VAL A 244 -2.64 -6.67 -10.07
N PRO A 245 -2.43 -5.52 -10.71
CA PRO A 245 -1.80 -4.40 -10.05
C PRO A 245 -2.72 -3.88 -8.93
N LEU A 246 -2.17 -3.26 -7.89
CA LEU A 246 -3.00 -2.60 -6.87
C LEU A 246 -3.50 -1.23 -7.36
N HIS A 247 -2.88 -0.66 -8.39
CA HIS A 247 -3.38 0.52 -9.10
C HIS A 247 -3.77 0.20 -10.55
N GLY A 248 -4.78 0.88 -11.08
CA GLY A 248 -5.22 0.65 -12.46
C GLY A 248 -5.91 -0.70 -12.68
N LYS A 249 -6.00 -1.22 -13.92
CA LYS A 249 -6.85 -2.39 -14.24
C LYS A 249 -6.09 -3.72 -14.19
N VAL A 250 -6.78 -4.83 -13.92
CA VAL A 250 -6.24 -6.18 -14.15
C VAL A 250 -6.04 -6.41 -15.65
N VAL A 251 -4.84 -6.87 -16.05
CA VAL A 251 -4.48 -7.08 -17.47
C VAL A 251 -3.76 -8.41 -17.71
N PRO A 252 -3.72 -8.91 -18.96
CA PRO A 252 -2.89 -10.07 -19.30
C PRO A 252 -1.41 -9.81 -18.99
N TYR A 253 -0.69 -10.81 -18.48
CA TYR A 253 0.74 -10.68 -18.21
C TYR A 253 1.56 -10.31 -19.46
N ALA A 254 1.13 -10.78 -20.63
CA ALA A 254 1.74 -10.43 -21.91
C ALA A 254 1.73 -8.91 -22.21
N GLN A 255 0.73 -8.17 -21.69
CA GLN A 255 0.70 -6.72 -21.83
C GLN A 255 1.83 -6.07 -21.00
N PHE A 256 1.98 -6.46 -19.74
CA PHE A 256 3.09 -6.02 -18.90
C PHE A 256 4.45 -6.34 -19.55
N VAL A 257 4.63 -7.56 -20.06
CA VAL A 257 5.88 -7.96 -20.74
C VAL A 257 6.20 -7.01 -21.90
N LYS A 258 5.21 -6.67 -22.73
CA LYS A 258 5.38 -5.75 -23.86
C LYS A 258 5.77 -4.35 -23.39
N GLU A 259 5.12 -3.83 -22.36
CA GLU A 259 5.33 -2.47 -21.87
C GLU A 259 6.66 -2.35 -21.10
N ALA A 260 7.00 -3.35 -20.28
CA ALA A 260 8.27 -3.39 -19.52
C ALA A 260 9.51 -3.62 -20.39
N THR A 261 9.36 -4.11 -21.62
CA THR A 261 10.45 -4.27 -22.60
C THR A 261 10.52 -3.16 -23.64
N SER A 262 9.56 -2.24 -23.63
CA SER A 262 9.60 -1.07 -24.51
C SER A 262 10.64 -0.07 -23.99
N PRO A 263 11.45 0.54 -24.86
CA PRO A 263 12.38 1.58 -24.45
C PRO A 263 11.60 2.71 -23.77
N SER A 264 12.01 3.10 -22.56
CA SER A 264 11.42 4.26 -21.88
C SER A 264 11.49 5.46 -22.84
N PRO A 265 10.38 6.19 -23.07
CA PRO A 265 10.44 7.42 -23.85
C PRO A 265 11.47 8.33 -23.19
N THR A 266 12.54 8.63 -23.92
CA THR A 266 13.57 9.58 -23.49
C THR A 266 12.87 10.90 -23.19
N SER A 267 12.87 11.28 -21.91
CA SER A 267 12.47 12.61 -21.43
C SER A 267 13.46 13.67 -21.92
#